data_AF-A0A671LPR6-F1
#
_entry.id   AF-A0A671LPR6-F1
#
_cell.length_a   1.000
_cell.length_b   1.000
_cell.length_c   1.000
_cell.angle_alpha   90.00
_cell.angle_beta   90.00
_cell.angle_gamma   90.00
#
_symmetry.space_group_name_H-M   'P 1'
#
loop_
_entity.id
_entity.type
_entity.pdbx_description
1 polymer ?
#
loop_
_entity_poly.entity_id
_entity_poly.type
_entity_poly.pdbx_seq_one_letter_code
_entity_poly.pdbx_strand_id
1 'polypeptide(L)'
;MEASMATGLAANAPANSEGILIGDKVYSEVFLTIDNSLIPEENLSPTPSMQDGLDLYTETDLRILGCELIQSAGILLRLPQVAMATGQVLFHRFFYSKSFVKHSFEIVAMACINLASKIEEAPRRIRDVINVFHHLRQLRGKSDQLHLPMPG
;
A
#
# COMPACT_ATOMS: atom_id res chain seq x y z
N MET A 1 -13.60 12.08 43.93
CA MET A 1 -12.57 11.04 44.12
C MET A 1 -11.84 10.95 42.79
N GLU A 2 -10.71 11.63 42.72
CA GLU A 2 -9.87 11.72 41.52
C GLU A 2 -9.20 10.38 41.23
N ALA A 3 -9.10 10.04 39.95
CA ALA A 3 -8.21 9.00 39.46
C ALA A 3 -7.51 9.50 38.18
N SER A 4 -6.50 10.33 38.43
CA SER A 4 -5.17 10.39 37.80
C SER A 4 -5.02 10.05 36.31
N MET A 5 -4.52 11.06 35.60
CA MET A 5 -3.84 11.03 34.31
C MET A 5 -2.85 9.85 34.18
N ALA A 6 -2.98 9.08 33.11
CA ALA A 6 -1.87 8.34 32.52
C ALA A 6 -1.57 8.96 31.14
N THR A 7 -0.84 10.07 31.17
CA THR A 7 -0.11 10.60 30.02
C THR A 7 1.03 9.64 29.70
N GLY A 8 0.76 8.67 28.81
CA GLY A 8 1.81 7.85 28.20
C GLY A 8 2.71 8.75 27.36
N LEU A 9 3.96 8.92 27.80
CA LEU A 9 4.94 9.79 27.17
C LEU A 9 5.12 9.43 25.70
N ALA A 10 4.83 10.40 24.83
CA ALA A 10 5.39 10.45 23.49
C ALA A 10 6.91 10.44 23.61
N ALA A 11 7.52 9.29 23.34
CA ALA A 11 8.97 9.17 23.27
C ALA A 11 9.45 9.94 22.05
N ASN A 12 9.88 11.17 22.33
CA ASN A 12 10.77 12.03 21.58
C ASN A 12 11.45 11.29 20.41
N ALA A 13 10.99 11.54 19.18
CA ALA A 13 11.79 11.23 18.00
C ALA A 13 13.11 12.01 18.14
N PRO A 14 14.29 11.38 18.01
CA PRO A 14 15.52 12.14 18.00
C PRO A 14 15.51 13.03 16.76
N ALA A 15 15.37 14.33 17.01
CA ALA A 15 15.67 15.38 16.05
C ALA A 15 17.18 15.36 15.80
N ASN A 16 17.64 14.42 14.98
CA ASN A 16 18.89 14.44 14.22
C ASN A 16 18.87 13.24 13.26
N SER A 17 18.21 13.43 12.12
CA SER A 17 18.10 12.47 11.02
C SER A 17 19.37 12.45 10.15
N GLU A 18 20.52 12.24 10.76
CA GLU A 18 21.73 11.88 10.01
C GLU A 18 21.70 10.36 9.80
N GLY A 19 21.26 9.95 8.60
CA GLY A 19 21.22 8.55 8.23
C GLY A 19 22.57 7.84 8.39
N ILE A 20 22.55 6.52 8.40
CA ILE A 20 23.74 5.67 8.49
C ILE A 20 24.54 5.77 7.17
N LEU A 21 25.81 6.18 7.24
CA LEU A 21 26.72 6.13 6.09
C LEU A 21 27.22 4.70 5.88
N ILE A 22 26.92 4.10 4.72
CA ILE A 22 27.49 2.83 4.28
C ILE A 22 28.22 3.07 2.96
N GLY A 23 29.54 3.07 3.00
CA GLY A 23 30.38 3.54 1.88
C GLY A 23 30.12 5.02 1.61
N ASP A 24 29.85 5.36 0.35
CA ASP A 24 29.58 6.74 -0.09
C ASP A 24 28.08 7.12 -0.05
N LYS A 25 27.22 6.28 0.54
CA LYS A 25 25.77 6.48 0.56
C LYS A 25 25.22 6.63 1.97
N VAL A 26 24.42 7.68 2.17
CA VAL A 26 23.61 7.90 3.37
C VAL A 26 22.34 7.06 3.25
N TYR A 27 22.16 6.10 4.16
CA TYR A 27 20.93 5.32 4.29
C TYR A 27 20.12 5.89 5.44
N SER A 28 18.83 6.12 5.24
CA SER A 28 17.91 6.42 6.35
C SER A 28 17.98 5.30 7.39
N GLU A 29 18.15 5.67 8.66
CA GLU A 29 18.16 4.71 9.78
C GLU A 29 16.82 3.96 9.81
N VAL A 30 16.86 2.62 9.80
CA VAL A 30 15.66 1.78 9.81
C VAL A 30 15.41 1.30 11.24
N PHE A 31 14.50 1.97 11.94
CA PHE A 31 14.05 1.54 13.25
C PHE A 31 12.99 0.44 13.10
N LEU A 32 13.39 -0.81 13.37
CA LEU A 32 12.49 -1.97 13.39
C LEU A 32 11.95 -2.16 14.81
N THR A 33 10.92 -1.39 15.18
CA THR A 33 10.17 -1.59 16.42
C THR A 33 8.82 -2.26 16.15
N ILE A 34 8.38 -3.11 17.07
CA ILE A 34 7.04 -3.74 17.03
C ILE A 34 5.93 -2.73 17.37
N ASP A 35 6.32 -1.57 17.93
CA ASP A 35 5.42 -0.55 18.46
C ASP A 35 4.73 0.29 17.36
N ASN A 36 5.18 0.19 16.10
CA ASN A 36 4.57 0.88 14.96
C ASN A 36 3.54 0.01 14.21
N SER A 37 2.64 -0.60 14.99
CA SER A 37 1.55 -1.43 14.47
C SER A 37 0.39 -0.58 13.91
N LEU A 38 0.25 0.66 14.36
CA LEU A 38 -0.74 1.62 13.88
C LEU A 38 -0.04 2.80 13.21
N ILE A 39 -0.66 3.34 12.17
CA ILE A 39 -0.19 4.57 11.53
C ILE A 39 -0.55 5.72 12.46
N PRO A 40 0.41 6.55 12.90
CA PRO A 40 0.12 7.69 13.77
C PRO A 40 -0.91 8.63 13.14
N GLU A 41 -1.79 9.22 13.96
CA GLU A 41 -2.90 10.05 13.46
C GLU A 41 -2.39 11.26 12.66
N GLU A 42 -1.24 11.82 13.03
CA GLU A 42 -0.58 12.91 12.31
C GLU A 42 -0.16 12.54 10.88
N ASN A 43 0.05 11.25 10.60
CA ASN A 43 0.42 10.75 9.27
C ASN A 43 -0.81 10.34 8.43
N LEU A 44 -2.01 10.36 9.01
CA LEU A 44 -3.25 10.12 8.29
C LEU A 44 -3.68 11.35 7.48
N SER A 45 -3.31 12.56 7.92
CA SER A 45 -3.57 13.80 7.19
C SER A 45 -2.60 14.92 7.56
N PRO A 46 -1.97 15.61 6.59
CA PRO A 46 -2.08 15.41 5.15
C PRO A 46 -1.25 14.20 4.67
N THR A 47 -1.84 13.34 3.83
CA THR A 47 -1.14 12.19 3.24
C THR A 47 -0.01 12.66 2.30
N PRO A 48 1.00 11.82 2.02
CA PRO A 48 2.01 12.14 1.01
C PRO A 48 1.43 12.42 -0.38
N SER A 49 0.31 11.78 -0.74
CA SER A 49 -0.36 12.02 -2.02
C SER A 49 -1.05 13.39 -2.05
N MET A 50 -1.68 13.81 -0.94
CA MET A 50 -2.25 15.15 -0.80
C MET A 50 -1.18 16.25 -0.89
N GLN A 51 -0.01 16.02 -0.28
CA GLN A 51 1.12 16.94 -0.38
C GLN A 51 1.64 17.07 -1.82
N ASP A 52 1.52 16.01 -2.62
CA ASP A 52 1.85 16.01 -4.05
C ASP A 52 0.69 16.49 -4.94
N GLY A 53 -0.40 17.01 -4.35
CA GLY A 53 -1.51 17.65 -5.08
C GLY A 53 -2.64 16.70 -5.49
N LEU A 54 -2.69 15.48 -4.97
CA LEU A 54 -3.82 14.57 -5.20
C LEU A 54 -4.98 14.91 -4.25
N ASP A 55 -6.20 15.00 -4.78
CA ASP A 55 -7.36 15.22 -3.93
C ASP A 55 -7.73 13.96 -3.13
N LEU A 56 -8.36 14.17 -1.98
CA LEU A 56 -8.71 13.10 -1.04
C LEU A 56 -9.67 12.06 -1.64
N TYR A 57 -10.58 12.50 -2.52
CA TYR A 57 -11.58 11.60 -3.11
C TYR A 57 -10.93 10.66 -4.11
N THR A 58 -10.12 11.20 -5.02
CA THR A 58 -9.31 10.41 -5.96
C THR A 58 -8.33 9.50 -5.21
N GLU A 59 -7.69 9.96 -4.14
CA GLU A 59 -6.84 9.09 -3.32
C GLU A 59 -7.63 7.91 -2.73
N THR A 60 -8.84 8.17 -2.24
CA THR A 60 -9.73 7.15 -1.67
C THR A 60 -10.13 6.13 -2.74
N ASP A 61 -10.52 6.60 -3.93
CA ASP A 61 -10.87 5.74 -5.05
C ASP A 61 -9.68 4.88 -5.51
N LEU A 62 -8.46 5.44 -5.55
CA LEU A 62 -7.24 4.69 -5.87
C LEU A 62 -6.94 3.61 -4.82
N ARG A 63 -7.22 3.89 -3.53
CA ARG A 63 -7.06 2.91 -2.45
C ARG A 63 -8.06 1.75 -2.61
N ILE A 64 -9.32 2.07 -2.88
CA ILE A 64 -10.36 1.07 -3.13
C ILE A 64 -10.00 0.22 -4.34
N LEU A 65 -9.68 0.86 -5.47
CA LEU A 65 -9.30 0.18 -6.71
C LEU A 65 -8.07 -0.71 -6.54
N GLY A 66 -7.07 -0.24 -5.79
CA GLY A 66 -5.90 -1.05 -5.45
C GLY A 66 -6.25 -2.32 -4.67
N CYS A 67 -7.14 -2.20 -3.69
CA CYS A 67 -7.61 -3.34 -2.90
C CYS A 67 -8.45 -4.33 -3.72
N GLU A 68 -9.32 -3.84 -4.62
CA GLU A 68 -10.06 -4.68 -5.56
C GLU A 68 -9.14 -5.43 -6.53
N LEU A 69 -8.08 -4.77 -7.00
CA LEU A 69 -7.09 -5.37 -7.88
C LEU A 69 -6.32 -6.48 -7.17
N ILE A 70 -5.91 -6.26 -5.91
CA ILE A 70 -5.24 -7.27 -5.07
C ILE A 70 -6.18 -8.46 -4.83
N GLN A 71 -7.45 -8.22 -4.51
CA GLN A 71 -8.44 -9.27 -4.30
C GLN A 71 -8.64 -10.11 -5.57
N SER A 72 -8.85 -9.45 -6.71
CA SER A 72 -9.06 -10.11 -8.00
C SER A 72 -7.85 -10.94 -8.42
N ALA A 73 -6.65 -10.38 -8.25
CA ALA A 73 -5.41 -11.10 -8.52
C ALA A 73 -5.22 -12.29 -7.58
N GLY A 74 -5.52 -12.14 -6.29
CA GLY A 74 -5.39 -13.19 -5.30
C GLY A 74 -6.33 -14.37 -5.56
N ILE A 75 -7.56 -14.10 -6.01
CA ILE A 75 -8.50 -15.15 -6.45
C ILE A 75 -7.94 -15.91 -7.66
N LEU A 76 -7.46 -15.21 -8.69
CA LEU A 76 -6.90 -15.83 -9.90
C LEU A 76 -5.62 -16.64 -9.60
N LEU A 77 -4.80 -16.17 -8.65
CA LEU A 77 -3.60 -16.86 -8.17
C LEU A 77 -3.90 -17.97 -7.14
N ARG A 78 -5.16 -18.15 -6.76
CA ARG A 78 -5.60 -19.09 -5.72
C ARG A 78 -4.85 -18.90 -4.40
N LEU A 79 -4.70 -17.66 -3.96
CA LEU A 79 -4.12 -17.33 -2.65
C LEU A 79 -5.15 -17.50 -1.54
N PRO A 80 -4.74 -17.81 -0.30
CA PRO A 80 -5.63 -17.79 0.85
C PRO A 80 -6.10 -16.36 1.14
N GLN A 81 -7.28 -16.21 1.75
CA GLN A 81 -7.85 -14.90 2.13
C GLN A 81 -6.93 -14.12 3.07
N VAL A 82 -6.21 -14.81 3.95
CA VAL A 82 -5.22 -14.19 4.84
C VAL A 82 -4.13 -13.47 4.03
N ALA A 83 -3.60 -14.09 2.97
CA ALA A 83 -2.60 -13.46 2.11
C ALA A 83 -3.14 -12.25 1.33
N MET A 84 -4.41 -12.30 0.92
CA MET A 84 -5.05 -11.15 0.26
C MET A 84 -5.22 -9.99 1.23
N ALA A 85 -5.69 -10.25 2.45
CA ALA A 85 -5.81 -9.26 3.51
C ALA A 85 -4.43 -8.65 3.88
N THR A 86 -3.41 -9.48 4.06
CA THR A 86 -2.02 -9.02 4.29
C THR A 86 -1.54 -8.13 3.14
N GLY A 87 -1.82 -8.50 1.89
CA GLY A 87 -1.50 -7.69 0.71
C GLY A 87 -2.17 -6.30 0.73
N GLN A 88 -3.45 -6.23 1.10
CA GLN A 88 -4.19 -4.96 1.22
C GLN A 88 -3.63 -4.08 2.34
N VAL A 89 -3.29 -4.65 3.50
CA VAL A 89 -2.66 -3.91 4.60
C VAL A 89 -1.30 -3.33 4.18
N LEU A 90 -0.47 -4.12 3.49
CA LEU A 90 0.81 -3.65 2.96
C LEU A 90 0.62 -2.51 1.96
N PHE A 91 -0.37 -2.62 1.08
CA PHE A 91 -0.70 -1.59 0.09
C PHE A 91 -1.13 -0.28 0.76
N HIS A 92 -2.03 -0.34 1.74
CA HIS A 92 -2.46 0.83 2.49
C HIS A 92 -1.28 1.49 3.20
N ARG A 93 -0.49 0.70 3.95
CA ARG A 93 0.70 1.19 4.66
C ARG A 93 1.69 1.86 3.71
N PHE A 94 1.94 1.28 2.54
CA PHE A 94 2.81 1.87 1.53
C PHE A 94 2.34 3.26 1.13
N PHE A 95 1.05 3.44 0.81
CA PHE A 95 0.51 4.73 0.37
C PHE A 95 0.21 5.73 1.50
N TYR A 96 0.36 5.33 2.76
CA TYR A 96 0.44 6.30 3.87
C TYR A 96 1.87 6.83 4.08
N SER A 97 2.88 6.17 3.51
CA SER A 97 4.28 6.64 3.54
C SER A 97 4.79 7.16 2.19
N LYS A 98 4.09 6.86 1.09
CA LYS A 98 4.45 7.19 -0.29
C LYS A 98 3.25 7.73 -1.03
N SER A 99 3.53 8.50 -2.08
CA SER A 99 2.50 9.15 -2.89
C SER A 99 2.09 8.31 -4.09
N PHE A 100 0.79 8.29 -4.38
CA PHE A 100 0.19 7.75 -5.61
C PHE A 100 0.64 8.49 -6.87
N VAL A 101 0.99 9.78 -6.76
CA VAL A 101 1.50 10.58 -7.89
C VAL A 101 2.87 10.07 -8.33
N LYS A 102 3.69 9.60 -7.39
CA LYS A 102 5.07 9.16 -7.62
C LYS A 102 5.20 7.66 -7.92
N HIS A 103 4.20 6.84 -7.56
CA HIS A 103 4.27 5.38 -7.66
C HIS A 103 3.03 4.81 -8.34
N SER A 104 3.25 3.99 -9.38
CA SER A 104 2.16 3.28 -10.05
C SER A 104 1.50 2.28 -9.10
N PHE A 105 0.22 2.49 -8.79
CA PHE A 105 -0.54 1.62 -7.90
C PHE A 105 -0.60 0.16 -8.41
N GLU A 106 -0.63 -0.07 -9.73
CA GLU A 106 -0.63 -1.42 -10.30
C GLU A 106 0.67 -2.17 -9.98
N ILE A 107 1.82 -1.49 -10.08
CA ILE A 107 3.13 -2.08 -9.76
C ILE A 107 3.22 -2.35 -8.27
N VAL A 108 2.77 -1.41 -7.44
CA VAL A 108 2.76 -1.58 -5.98
C VAL A 108 1.84 -2.74 -5.58
N ALA A 109 0.65 -2.86 -6.16
CA ALA A 109 -0.26 -3.97 -5.91
C ALA A 109 0.36 -5.34 -6.28
N MET A 110 1.05 -5.43 -7.42
CA MET A 110 1.83 -6.64 -7.79
C MET A 110 2.91 -6.96 -6.77
N ALA A 111 3.64 -5.95 -6.29
CA ALA A 111 4.68 -6.12 -5.28
C ALA A 111 4.09 -6.58 -3.95
N CYS A 112 3.00 -5.95 -3.50
CA CYS A 112 2.29 -6.29 -2.27
C CYS A 112 1.78 -7.72 -2.26
N ILE A 113 1.14 -8.18 -3.34
CA ILE A 113 0.61 -9.56 -3.38
C ILE A 113 1.74 -10.59 -3.46
N ASN A 114 2.81 -10.30 -4.20
CA ASN A 114 3.99 -11.16 -4.26
C ASN A 114 4.68 -11.26 -2.90
N LEU A 115 4.80 -10.15 -2.16
CA LEU A 115 5.35 -10.13 -0.82
C LEU A 115 4.42 -10.85 0.19
N ALA A 116 3.12 -10.56 0.18
CA ALA A 116 2.15 -11.19 1.07
C ALA A 116 2.09 -12.70 0.87
N SER A 117 2.18 -13.18 -0.37
CA SER A 117 2.24 -14.62 -0.65
C SER A 117 3.44 -15.31 -0.01
N LYS A 118 4.56 -14.61 0.17
CA LYS A 118 5.74 -15.12 0.87
C LYS A 118 5.57 -15.08 2.38
N ILE A 119 4.99 -14.00 2.91
CA ILE A 119 4.73 -13.82 4.35
C ILE A 119 3.81 -14.93 4.87
N GLU A 120 2.77 -15.27 4.10
CA GLU A 120 1.80 -16.30 4.48
C GLU A 120 2.20 -17.72 4.03
N GLU A 121 3.48 -17.95 3.71
CA GLU A 121 4.00 -19.26 3.30
C GLU A 121 3.23 -19.93 2.14
N ALA A 122 2.66 -19.11 1.25
CA ALA A 122 1.91 -19.52 0.06
C ALA A 122 2.48 -18.90 -1.22
N PRO A 123 3.80 -19.02 -1.51
CA PRO A 123 4.45 -18.28 -2.58
C PRO A 123 3.89 -18.66 -3.96
N ARG A 124 3.93 -17.68 -4.88
CA ARG A 124 3.61 -17.88 -6.30
C ARG A 124 4.79 -17.46 -7.16
N ARG A 125 4.90 -18.02 -8.37
CA ARG A 125 5.97 -17.60 -9.29
C ARG A 125 5.67 -16.18 -9.74
N ILE A 126 6.68 -15.32 -9.77
CA ILE A 126 6.52 -13.92 -10.18
C ILE A 126 5.91 -13.79 -11.59
N ARG A 127 6.22 -14.74 -12.49
CA ARG A 127 5.63 -14.79 -13.84
C ARG A 127 4.11 -14.95 -13.80
N ASP A 128 3.60 -15.75 -12.87
CA ASP A 128 2.15 -15.99 -12.73
C ASP A 128 1.47 -14.71 -12.23
N VAL A 129 2.09 -14.00 -11.28
CA VAL A 129 1.61 -12.70 -10.80
C VAL A 129 1.54 -11.69 -11.94
N ILE A 130 2.61 -11.56 -12.73
CA ILE A 130 2.66 -10.63 -13.88
C ILE A 130 1.57 -10.98 -14.90
N ASN A 131 1.42 -12.26 -15.23
CA ASN A 131 0.42 -12.72 -16.19
C ASN A 131 -1.01 -12.42 -15.72
N VAL A 132 -1.29 -12.63 -14.43
CA VAL A 132 -2.60 -12.33 -13.84
C VAL A 132 -2.90 -10.83 -13.88
N PHE A 133 -1.95 -9.97 -13.52
CA PHE A 133 -2.16 -8.52 -13.59
C PHE A 133 -2.31 -8.03 -15.02
N HIS A 134 -1.53 -8.57 -15.95
CA HIS A 134 -1.68 -8.28 -17.37
C HIS A 134 -3.07 -8.69 -17.88
N HIS A 135 -3.57 -9.86 -17.46
CA HIS A 135 -4.92 -10.32 -17.78
C HIS A 135 -6.01 -9.39 -17.21
N LEU A 136 -5.90 -9.00 -15.93
CA LEU A 136 -6.83 -8.08 -15.28
C LEU A 136 -6.86 -6.71 -15.95
N ARG A 137 -5.69 -6.20 -16.37
CA ARG A 137 -5.59 -4.94 -17.12
C ARG A 137 -6.30 -5.01 -18.46
N GLN A 138 -6.17 -6.12 -19.18
CA GLN A 138 -6.87 -6.32 -20.46
C GLN A 138 -8.39 -6.42 -20.29
N LEU A 139 -8.86 -7.07 -19.22
CA LEU A 139 -10.30 -7.16 -18.94
C LEU A 139 -10.90 -5.77 -18.67
N ARG A 140 -10.22 -4.95 -17.86
CA ARG A 140 -10.65 -3.57 -17.58
C ARG A 140 -10.68 -2.71 -18.85
N GLY A 141 -9.67 -2.84 -19.71
CA GLY A 141 -9.64 -2.13 -21.00
C GLY A 141 -10.74 -2.54 -21.98
N LYS A 142 -11.30 -3.75 -21.86
CA LYS A 142 -12.44 -4.20 -22.67
C LYS A 142 -13.78 -3.69 -22.12
N SER A 143 -13.92 -3.57 -20.80
CA SER A 143 -15.12 -3.03 -20.17
C SER A 143 -15.34 -1.55 -20.51
N ASP A 144 -14.27 -0.75 -20.62
CA ASP A 144 -14.34 0.65 -21.09
C ASP A 144 -14.77 0.76 -22.57
N GLN A 145 -14.49 -0.26 -23.40
CA GLN A 145 -14.92 -0.28 -24.80
C GLN A 145 -16.39 -0.69 -24.98
N LEU A 146 -17.00 -1.34 -23.98
CA LEU A 146 -18.40 -1.76 -24.00
C LEU A 146 -19.39 -0.66 -23.54
N HIS A 147 -18.90 0.48 -23.07
CA HIS A 147 -19.72 1.64 -22.66
C HIS A 147 -19.84 2.74 -23.74
N LEU A 148 -19.61 2.43 -25.02
CA LEU A 148 -19.97 3.37 -26.09
C LEU A 148 -21.51 3.60 -26.08
N PRO A 149 -21.98 4.86 -26.14
CA PRO A 149 -23.39 5.13 -26.24
C PRO A 149 -23.94 4.56 -27.55
N MET A 150 -25.04 3.82 -27.46
CA MET A 150 -25.83 3.46 -28.63
C MET A 150 -26.38 4.76 -29.25
N PRO A 151 -26.21 4.99 -30.57
CA PRO A 151 -26.92 6.08 -31.23
C PRO A 151 -28.42 5.74 -31.33
N GLY A 152 -29.26 6.59 -30.75
CA GLY A 152 -30.72 6.50 -30.83
C GLY A 152 -31.40 7.22 -29.68
#